data_AF-A0AAV1QKE7-F1
#
_entry.id   AF-A0AAV1QKE7-F1
#
_cell.length_a   1.000
_cell.length_b   1.000
_cell.length_c   1.000
_cell.angle_alpha   90.00
_cell.angle_beta   90.00
_cell.angle_gamma   90.00
#
_symmetry.space_group_name_H-M   'P 1'
#
loop_
_entity.id
_entity.type
_entity.pdbx_description
1 polymer ?
#
loop_
_entity_poly.entity_id
_entity_poly.type
_entity_poly.pdbx_seq_one_letter_code
_entity_poly.pdbx_strand_id
1 'polypeptide(L)'
;MQSTMGRSSSSTISYSVPVVVLCLAALLLSNILLYLYLDSVYQTNEQLLASYIGCTPQNFKMTTMKNCTPWLRCSQIDAEVHKLRLIGQGAVKKVYLAEWRGQKVALSKLSSLDYVEDFLHGLSMLQTLQGPQVVQLVGFCLEDHALVTEYHPLGSLLNLDGVLAQEHQQRYNTWQNRLMLAIDYVSILHYLHNSPAGRRVMCDSNSLEKILSQYLLTSDFHLVVNDLDALPEVDPSRGLFVKCGHRELTGDFVAPEQLWPLRNKGKPFSDDLMTEYDERTDIWKIPDVTQFLMGRVPGGDLVHFHLFQIHKECKKEDPKFRPSALDVLKVYKVVYNSMVRDNAGFREML
;
A
#
# COMPACT_ATOMS: atom_id res chain seq x y z
N MET A 1 18.81 92.35 -33.66
CA MET A 1 19.76 92.39 -32.54
C MET A 1 19.45 91.22 -31.61
N GLN A 2 20.49 90.53 -31.16
CA GLN A 2 20.64 89.47 -30.12
C GLN A 2 19.37 89.02 -29.35
N SER A 3 19.14 87.74 -29.03
CA SER A 3 20.05 86.85 -28.30
C SER A 3 19.52 85.40 -28.25
N THR A 4 20.45 84.49 -28.00
CA THR A 4 20.40 83.05 -27.66
C THR A 4 19.44 82.63 -26.54
N MET A 5 18.94 81.39 -26.59
CA MET A 5 19.34 80.25 -25.71
C MET A 5 18.27 79.15 -25.76
N GLY A 6 18.72 77.91 -25.93
CA GLY A 6 17.89 76.73 -25.80
C GLY A 6 17.59 76.37 -24.35
N ARG A 7 16.60 75.50 -24.16
CA ARG A 7 16.57 74.55 -23.06
C ARG A 7 15.83 73.29 -23.47
N SER A 8 16.57 72.19 -23.51
CA SER A 8 16.05 70.83 -23.50
C SER A 8 15.63 70.45 -22.07
N SER A 9 14.71 69.49 -21.96
CA SER A 9 14.64 68.40 -20.96
C SER A 9 13.17 68.10 -20.64
N SER A 10 12.69 66.88 -20.49
CA SER A 10 13.10 65.54 -20.93
C SER A 10 11.82 64.73 -20.77
N SER A 11 11.41 64.00 -21.80
CA SER A 11 10.29 63.08 -21.68
C SER A 11 10.78 61.85 -20.90
N THR A 12 10.26 61.69 -19.69
CA THR A 12 10.40 60.47 -18.91
C THR A 12 9.50 59.41 -19.55
N ILE A 13 10.06 58.49 -20.35
CA ILE A 13 9.32 57.35 -20.89
C ILE A 13 10.00 56.05 -20.44
N SER A 14 9.46 55.53 -19.35
CA SER A 14 9.13 54.13 -19.09
C SER A 14 10.23 53.07 -19.19
N TYR A 15 11.05 52.96 -18.13
CA TYR A 15 11.88 51.78 -17.84
C TYR A 15 11.08 50.58 -17.30
N SER A 16 9.74 50.61 -17.29
CA SER A 16 8.91 49.56 -16.66
C SER A 16 8.60 48.38 -17.58
N VAL A 17 8.53 48.60 -18.90
CA VAL A 17 8.22 47.53 -19.87
C VAL A 17 9.33 46.46 -19.94
N PRO A 18 10.63 46.79 -19.97
CA PRO A 18 11.70 45.79 -20.01
C PRO A 18 11.73 44.89 -18.77
N VAL A 19 11.42 45.46 -17.59
CA VAL A 19 11.41 44.74 -16.32
C VAL A 19 10.25 43.73 -16.27
N VAL A 20 9.06 44.13 -16.74
CA VAL A 20 7.90 43.24 -16.80
C VAL A 20 8.15 42.07 -17.76
N VAL A 21 8.78 42.33 -18.91
CA VAL A 21 9.13 41.27 -19.88
C VAL A 21 10.16 40.30 -19.31
N LEU A 22 11.17 40.79 -18.57
CA LEU A 22 12.14 39.95 -17.87
C LEU A 22 11.49 39.06 -16.80
N CYS A 23 10.57 39.60 -16.02
CA CYS A 23 9.84 38.83 -15.00
C CYS A 23 8.96 37.73 -15.62
N LEU A 24 8.28 38.03 -16.72
CA LEU A 24 7.47 37.04 -17.45
C LEU A 24 8.33 35.92 -18.05
N ALA A 25 9.50 36.26 -18.60
CA ALA A 25 10.45 35.28 -19.12
C ALA A 25 10.99 34.36 -18.00
N ALA A 26 11.30 34.91 -16.82
CA ALA A 26 11.72 34.15 -15.65
C ALA A 26 10.61 33.23 -15.11
N LEU A 27 9.35 33.67 -15.12
CA LEU A 27 8.20 32.85 -14.75
C LEU A 27 7.95 31.71 -15.74
N LEU A 28 8.14 31.93 -17.03
CA LEU A 28 8.06 30.87 -18.03
C LEU A 28 9.19 29.85 -17.87
N LEU A 29 10.42 30.31 -17.68
CA LEU A 29 11.57 29.44 -17.40
C LEU A 29 11.39 28.59 -16.13
N SER A 30 10.89 29.18 -15.06
CA SER A 30 10.63 28.44 -13.82
C SER A 30 9.50 27.41 -13.97
N ASN A 31 8.44 27.71 -14.74
CA ASN A 31 7.41 26.73 -15.06
C ASN A 31 7.94 25.59 -15.95
N ILE A 32 8.81 25.89 -16.92
CA ILE A 32 9.45 24.87 -17.76
C ILE A 32 10.36 23.98 -16.91
N LEU A 33 11.17 24.56 -16.02
CA LEU A 33 12.02 23.79 -15.11
C LEU A 33 11.19 22.93 -14.15
N LEU A 34 10.09 23.46 -13.62
CA LEU A 34 9.16 22.72 -12.78
C LEU A 34 8.50 21.57 -13.56
N TYR A 35 8.10 21.81 -14.81
CA TYR A 35 7.55 20.77 -15.68
C TYR A 35 8.56 19.67 -15.96
N LEU A 36 9.80 20.03 -16.34
CA LEU A 36 10.87 19.06 -16.58
C LEU A 36 11.26 18.29 -15.31
N TYR A 37 11.22 18.94 -14.14
CA TYR A 37 11.43 18.28 -12.86
C TYR A 37 10.30 17.30 -12.53
N LEU A 38 9.04 17.70 -12.70
CA LEU A 38 7.89 16.82 -12.51
C LEU A 38 7.92 15.65 -13.49
N ASP A 39 8.22 15.91 -14.77
CA ASP A 39 8.37 14.89 -15.82
C ASP A 39 9.50 13.90 -15.48
N SER A 40 10.65 14.39 -15.00
CA SER A 40 11.75 13.55 -14.51
C SER A 40 11.35 12.69 -13.30
N VAL A 41 10.61 13.25 -12.34
CA VAL A 41 10.10 12.50 -11.18
C VAL A 41 9.08 11.44 -11.61
N TYR A 42 8.20 11.74 -12.57
CA TYR A 42 7.27 10.78 -13.14
C TYR A 42 8.00 9.68 -13.93
N GLN A 43 8.99 10.02 -14.76
CA GLN A 43 9.82 9.07 -15.50
C GLN A 43 10.65 8.16 -14.58
N THR A 44 11.12 8.66 -13.44
CA THR A 44 11.86 7.82 -12.47
C THR A 44 10.91 6.79 -11.82
N ASN A 45 9.66 7.19 -11.56
CA ASN A 45 8.61 6.30 -11.08
C ASN A 45 8.21 5.27 -12.15
N GLU A 46 8.13 5.69 -13.42
CA GLU A 46 7.92 4.80 -14.57
C GLU A 46 9.11 3.89 -14.81
N GLN A 47 10.36 4.30 -14.59
CA GLN A 47 11.55 3.46 -14.73
C GLN A 47 11.65 2.41 -13.62
N LEU A 48 11.21 2.72 -12.40
CA LEU A 48 11.02 1.72 -11.34
C LEU A 48 9.91 0.72 -11.72
N LEU A 49 8.80 1.20 -12.28
CA LEU A 49 7.71 0.36 -12.81
C LEU A 49 8.14 -0.46 -14.05
N ALA A 50 9.03 0.08 -14.89
CA ALA A 50 9.53 -0.56 -16.10
C ALA A 50 10.69 -1.52 -15.82
N SER A 51 11.34 -1.46 -14.65
CA SER A 51 12.23 -2.54 -14.19
C SER A 51 11.45 -3.82 -13.87
N TYR A 52 10.15 -3.70 -13.56
CA TYR A 52 9.16 -4.77 -13.61
C TYR A 52 8.68 -4.94 -15.06
N ILE A 53 9.56 -5.37 -15.96
CA ILE A 53 9.14 -6.02 -17.21
C ILE A 53 8.51 -7.34 -16.79
N GLY A 54 7.23 -7.26 -16.40
CA GLY A 54 6.46 -8.35 -15.83
C GLY A 54 6.30 -9.49 -16.83
N CYS A 55 6.05 -10.67 -16.28
CA CYS A 55 5.58 -11.77 -17.11
C CYS A 55 4.26 -11.41 -17.78
N THR A 56 3.99 -12.01 -18.94
CA THR A 56 2.67 -11.93 -19.56
C THR A 56 1.61 -12.45 -18.58
N PRO A 57 0.34 -12.00 -18.69
CA PRO A 57 -0.73 -12.48 -17.82
C PRO A 57 -0.76 -14.02 -17.73
N GLN A 58 -1.10 -14.55 -16.55
CA GLN A 58 -1.09 -15.99 -16.25
C GLN A 58 0.30 -16.67 -16.26
N ASN A 59 1.37 -15.88 -16.19
CA ASN A 59 2.73 -16.36 -16.01
C ASN A 59 3.33 -15.75 -14.74
N PHE A 60 4.34 -16.40 -14.20
CA PHE A 60 5.03 -15.97 -13.01
C PHE A 60 6.55 -16.05 -13.19
N LYS A 61 7.25 -15.28 -12.37
CA LYS A 61 8.71 -15.33 -12.23
C LYS A 61 9.06 -14.93 -10.81
N MET A 62 9.63 -15.87 -10.05
CA MET A 62 10.20 -15.59 -8.73
C MET A 62 11.59 -14.97 -8.87
N THR A 63 12.11 -14.34 -7.82
CA THR A 63 13.37 -13.55 -7.86
C THR A 63 14.57 -14.32 -8.43
N THR A 64 14.65 -15.63 -8.18
CA THR A 64 15.75 -16.51 -8.60
C THR A 64 15.59 -17.06 -10.03
N MET A 65 14.43 -16.87 -10.65
CA MET A 65 14.12 -17.38 -11.98
C MET A 65 14.59 -16.41 -13.07
N LYS A 66 15.08 -16.94 -14.20
CA LYS A 66 15.47 -16.12 -15.35
C LYS A 66 14.29 -15.85 -16.29
N ASN A 67 13.50 -16.90 -16.56
CA ASN A 67 12.40 -16.90 -17.51
C ASN A 67 11.05 -16.97 -16.79
N CYS A 68 10.03 -16.37 -17.39
CA CYS A 68 8.65 -16.54 -16.97
C CYS A 68 8.16 -17.96 -17.26
N THR A 69 7.33 -18.48 -16.37
CA THR A 69 6.68 -19.80 -16.51
C THR A 69 5.17 -19.63 -16.39
N PRO A 70 4.34 -20.33 -17.18
CA PRO A 70 2.90 -20.33 -16.99
C PRO A 70 2.52 -20.81 -15.58
N TRP A 71 1.43 -20.31 -15.02
CA TRP A 71 0.94 -20.80 -13.72
C TRP A 71 0.76 -22.32 -13.73
N LEU A 72 1.25 -22.97 -12.68
CA LEU A 72 1.16 -24.40 -12.52
C LEU A 72 -0.31 -24.83 -12.40
N ARG A 73 -0.67 -25.91 -13.10
CA ARG A 73 -1.98 -26.57 -13.04
C ARG A 73 -1.95 -27.78 -12.11
N CYS A 74 -3.10 -28.37 -11.82
CA CYS A 74 -3.25 -29.55 -10.93
C CYS A 74 -2.18 -30.62 -11.15
N SER A 75 -2.05 -31.14 -12.38
CA SER A 75 -1.07 -32.19 -12.69
C SER A 75 0.38 -31.82 -12.37
N GLN A 76 0.77 -30.57 -12.54
CA GLN A 76 2.10 -30.08 -12.23
C GLN A 76 2.28 -29.87 -10.72
N ILE A 77 1.24 -29.38 -10.04
CA ILE A 77 1.26 -29.20 -8.59
C ILE A 77 1.41 -30.56 -7.91
N ASP A 78 0.62 -31.56 -8.33
CA ASP A 78 0.65 -32.89 -7.71
C ASP A 78 1.96 -33.63 -7.98
N ALA A 79 2.52 -33.48 -9.19
CA ALA A 79 3.74 -34.16 -9.57
C ALA A 79 5.03 -33.48 -9.07
N GLU A 80 5.05 -32.14 -9.01
CA GLU A 80 6.30 -31.38 -8.86
C GLU A 80 6.37 -30.50 -7.59
N VAL A 81 5.25 -30.28 -6.87
CA VAL A 81 5.24 -29.45 -5.64
C VAL A 81 5.33 -30.35 -4.42
N HIS A 82 6.51 -30.43 -3.83
CA HIS A 82 6.77 -31.29 -2.67
C HIS A 82 6.52 -30.54 -1.37
N LYS A 83 5.44 -30.90 -0.67
CA LYS A 83 5.10 -30.36 0.64
C LYS A 83 6.19 -30.71 1.67
N LEU A 84 6.68 -29.70 2.40
CA LEU A 84 7.69 -29.87 3.46
C LEU A 84 7.04 -29.82 4.85
N ARG A 85 6.77 -28.63 5.38
CA ARG A 85 6.25 -28.45 6.75
C ARG A 85 5.16 -27.39 6.81
N LEU A 86 4.27 -27.50 7.79
CA LEU A 86 3.27 -26.45 8.07
C LEU A 86 3.99 -25.18 8.54
N ILE A 87 3.61 -24.03 8.00
CA ILE A 87 4.16 -22.71 8.35
C ILE A 87 3.08 -21.71 8.77
N GLY A 88 1.81 -21.98 8.47
CA GLY A 88 0.70 -21.14 8.89
C GLY A 88 -0.62 -21.90 8.86
N GLN A 89 -1.55 -21.51 9.72
CA GLN A 89 -2.90 -22.04 9.76
C GLN A 89 -3.86 -20.91 10.10
N GLY A 90 -4.80 -20.65 9.19
CA GLY A 90 -5.90 -19.71 9.37
C GLY A 90 -7.25 -20.43 9.36
N ALA A 91 -8.32 -19.64 9.38
CA ALA A 91 -9.68 -20.16 9.27
C ALA A 91 -9.90 -20.85 7.93
N VAL A 92 -9.50 -20.22 6.81
CA VAL A 92 -9.74 -20.69 5.44
C VAL A 92 -8.64 -21.64 4.93
N LYS A 93 -7.38 -21.42 5.31
CA LYS A 93 -6.22 -22.09 4.69
C LYS A 93 -5.26 -22.71 5.69
N LYS A 94 -4.71 -23.87 5.33
CA LYS A 94 -3.48 -24.43 5.91
C LYS A 94 -2.33 -24.19 4.93
N VAL A 95 -1.30 -23.48 5.38
CA VAL A 95 -0.18 -23.06 4.55
C VAL A 95 1.06 -23.87 4.91
N TYR A 96 1.63 -24.52 3.90
CA TYR A 96 2.83 -25.34 4.02
C TYR A 96 3.97 -24.71 3.24
N LEU A 97 5.16 -24.71 3.83
CA LEU A 97 6.38 -24.56 3.04
C LEU A 97 6.48 -25.78 2.13
N ALA A 98 6.74 -25.55 0.85
CA ALA A 98 6.92 -26.57 -0.16
C ALA A 98 8.11 -26.21 -1.07
N GLU A 99 8.47 -27.14 -1.95
CA GLU A 99 9.51 -26.95 -2.94
C GLU A 99 9.01 -27.34 -4.32
N TRP A 100 9.30 -26.48 -5.31
CA TRP A 100 9.05 -26.74 -6.73
C TRP A 100 10.33 -26.47 -7.52
N ARG A 101 10.90 -27.52 -8.13
CA ARG A 101 12.15 -27.45 -8.93
C ARG A 101 13.30 -26.71 -8.22
N GLY A 102 13.50 -27.01 -6.93
CA GLY A 102 14.51 -26.38 -6.08
C GLY A 102 14.15 -24.98 -5.57
N GLN A 103 12.99 -24.43 -5.94
CA GLN A 103 12.49 -23.14 -5.46
C GLN A 103 11.58 -23.33 -4.26
N LYS A 104 11.73 -22.51 -3.22
CA LYS A 104 10.79 -22.51 -2.09
C LYS A 104 9.50 -21.81 -2.48
N VAL A 105 8.38 -22.45 -2.20
CA VAL A 105 7.02 -21.97 -2.48
C VAL A 105 6.12 -22.20 -1.27
N ALA A 106 5.03 -21.45 -1.18
CA ALA A 106 4.00 -21.64 -0.18
C ALA A 106 2.80 -22.37 -0.80
N LEU A 107 2.52 -23.58 -0.32
CA LEU A 107 1.36 -24.39 -0.71
C LEU A 107 0.24 -24.15 0.30
N SER A 108 -0.81 -23.45 -0.13
CA SER A 108 -2.02 -23.22 0.66
C SER A 108 -3.11 -24.19 0.24
N LYS A 109 -3.66 -24.94 1.20
CA LYS A 109 -4.81 -25.84 1.00
C LYS A 109 -5.99 -25.38 1.82
N LEU A 110 -7.20 -25.55 1.28
CA LEU A 110 -8.45 -25.33 2.02
C LEU A 110 -8.45 -26.11 3.34
N SER A 111 -8.84 -25.44 4.42
CA SER A 111 -8.84 -26.00 5.78
C SER A 111 -10.10 -26.84 6.06
N SER A 112 -11.26 -26.36 5.60
CA SER A 112 -12.61 -26.93 5.73
C SER A 112 -13.45 -26.54 4.52
N LEU A 113 -14.37 -27.40 4.10
CA LEU A 113 -15.32 -27.12 3.02
C LEU A 113 -16.29 -25.97 3.37
N ASP A 114 -16.46 -25.65 4.65
CA ASP A 114 -17.29 -24.52 5.11
C ASP A 114 -16.77 -23.16 4.60
N TYR A 115 -15.50 -23.08 4.20
CA TYR A 115 -14.84 -21.86 3.72
C TYR A 115 -14.49 -21.92 2.23
N VAL A 116 -15.14 -22.80 1.46
CA VAL A 116 -14.84 -22.98 0.04
C VAL A 116 -15.08 -21.70 -0.76
N GLU A 117 -16.16 -20.98 -0.47
CA GLU A 117 -16.50 -19.73 -1.16
C GLU A 117 -15.46 -18.64 -0.88
N ASP A 118 -15.04 -18.48 0.38
CA ASP A 118 -13.98 -17.55 0.78
C ASP A 118 -12.65 -17.89 0.07
N PHE A 119 -12.31 -19.17 -0.01
CA PHE A 119 -11.10 -19.63 -0.69
C PHE A 119 -11.14 -19.36 -2.20
N LEU A 120 -12.26 -19.64 -2.86
CA LEU A 120 -12.44 -19.39 -4.29
C LEU A 120 -12.46 -17.90 -4.60
N HIS A 121 -13.07 -17.08 -3.74
CA HIS A 121 -13.01 -15.63 -3.84
C HIS A 121 -11.57 -15.13 -3.74
N GLY A 122 -10.83 -15.57 -2.71
CA GLY A 122 -9.43 -15.19 -2.53
C GLY A 122 -8.53 -15.62 -3.70
N LEU A 123 -8.75 -16.80 -4.27
CA LEU A 123 -8.05 -17.23 -5.49
C LEU A 123 -8.40 -16.34 -6.68
N SER A 124 -9.68 -16.01 -6.88
CA SER A 124 -10.11 -15.10 -7.95
C SER A 124 -9.45 -13.72 -7.80
N MET A 125 -9.45 -13.16 -6.59
CA MET A 125 -8.78 -11.89 -6.30
C MET A 125 -7.27 -12.00 -6.55
N LEU A 126 -6.63 -13.07 -6.09
CA LEU A 126 -5.20 -13.27 -6.28
C LEU A 126 -4.82 -13.36 -7.77
N GLN A 127 -5.65 -13.97 -8.61
CA GLN A 127 -5.46 -14.02 -10.07
C GLN A 127 -5.62 -12.65 -10.73
N THR A 128 -6.68 -11.92 -10.38
CA THR A 128 -7.00 -10.61 -10.99
C THR A 128 -6.05 -9.51 -10.53
N LEU A 129 -5.58 -9.58 -9.29
CA LEU A 129 -4.78 -8.55 -8.63
C LEU A 129 -3.27 -8.78 -8.70
N GLN A 130 -2.80 -9.71 -9.56
CA GLN A 130 -1.36 -9.91 -9.71
C GLN A 130 -0.65 -8.60 -10.11
N GLY A 131 0.38 -8.25 -9.34
CA GLY A 131 1.16 -7.03 -9.49
C GLY A 131 2.14 -6.88 -8.33
N PRO A 132 2.95 -5.81 -8.30
CA PRO A 132 4.01 -5.62 -7.29
C PRO A 132 3.50 -5.58 -5.84
N GLN A 133 2.23 -5.23 -5.63
CA GLN A 133 1.62 -5.11 -4.30
C GLN A 133 1.10 -6.44 -3.73
N VAL A 134 1.00 -7.49 -4.54
CA VAL A 134 0.33 -8.75 -4.20
C VAL A 134 1.32 -9.89 -4.30
N VAL A 135 1.24 -10.87 -3.40
CA VAL A 135 2.09 -12.06 -3.44
C VAL A 135 2.01 -12.75 -4.81
N GLN A 136 3.18 -13.14 -5.35
CA GLN A 136 3.25 -13.78 -6.66
C GLN A 136 2.54 -15.13 -6.65
N LEU A 137 1.50 -15.27 -7.47
CA LEU A 137 0.84 -16.54 -7.73
C LEU A 137 1.74 -17.40 -8.63
N VAL A 138 2.02 -18.62 -8.19
CA VAL A 138 2.82 -19.62 -8.90
C VAL A 138 1.92 -20.63 -9.60
N GLY A 139 0.79 -21.00 -9.00
CA GLY A 139 -0.15 -21.94 -9.59
C GLY A 139 -1.35 -22.21 -8.70
N PHE A 140 -2.32 -22.96 -9.23
CA PHE A 140 -3.49 -23.38 -8.46
C PHE A 140 -4.11 -24.66 -9.04
N CYS A 141 -4.84 -25.37 -8.18
CA CYS A 141 -5.66 -26.51 -8.52
C CYS A 141 -7.03 -26.38 -7.85
N LEU A 142 -8.07 -26.25 -8.66
CA LEU A 142 -9.45 -26.11 -8.16
C LEU A 142 -9.99 -27.43 -7.61
N GLU A 143 -9.64 -28.57 -8.23
CA GLU A 143 -10.08 -29.90 -7.82
C GLU A 143 -9.63 -30.22 -6.38
N ASP A 144 -8.39 -29.89 -6.05
CA ASP A 144 -7.80 -30.12 -4.73
C ASP A 144 -7.86 -28.91 -3.78
N HIS A 145 -8.53 -27.83 -4.18
CA HIS A 145 -8.59 -26.57 -3.45
C HIS A 145 -7.22 -26.12 -2.92
N ALA A 146 -6.25 -26.07 -3.83
CA ALA A 146 -4.87 -25.74 -3.56
C ALA A 146 -4.41 -24.53 -4.39
N LEU A 147 -3.64 -23.65 -3.77
CA LEU A 147 -2.92 -22.58 -4.47
C LEU A 147 -1.46 -22.56 -4.03
N VAL A 148 -0.58 -22.19 -4.94
CA VAL A 148 0.86 -22.11 -4.74
C VAL A 148 1.29 -20.67 -4.99
N THR A 149 1.97 -20.07 -4.01
CA THR A 149 2.53 -18.71 -4.10
C THR A 149 4.03 -18.72 -3.85
N GLU A 150 4.71 -17.63 -4.19
CA GLU A 150 6.09 -17.42 -3.78
C GLU A 150 6.22 -17.46 -2.25
N TYR A 151 7.26 -18.15 -1.75
CA TYR A 151 7.52 -18.21 -0.33
C TYR A 151 8.39 -17.02 0.12
N HIS A 152 7.89 -16.25 1.08
CA HIS A 152 8.65 -15.19 1.72
C HIS A 152 9.17 -15.65 3.10
N PRO A 153 10.49 -15.79 3.29
CA PRO A 153 11.07 -16.39 4.49
C PRO A 153 10.95 -15.53 5.75
N LEU A 154 10.78 -14.21 5.61
CA LEU A 154 10.52 -13.32 6.74
C LEU A 154 9.06 -13.43 7.24
N GLY A 155 8.20 -14.09 6.47
CA GLY A 155 6.86 -14.49 6.87
C GLY A 155 5.89 -13.32 7.04
N SER A 156 4.92 -13.50 7.93
CA SER A 156 3.91 -12.48 8.22
C SER A 156 4.51 -11.22 8.84
N LEU A 157 3.96 -10.07 8.45
CA LEU A 157 4.28 -8.77 9.04
C LEU A 157 4.09 -8.73 10.56
N LEU A 158 3.24 -9.60 11.12
CA LEU A 158 3.07 -9.77 12.57
C LEU A 158 4.42 -10.02 13.29
N ASN A 159 5.38 -10.65 12.60
CA ASN A 159 6.69 -11.00 13.16
C ASN A 159 7.75 -9.90 12.98
N LEU A 160 7.39 -8.69 12.55
CA LEU A 160 8.34 -7.63 12.20
C LEU A 160 9.40 -7.36 13.29
N ASP A 161 8.98 -7.19 14.54
CA ASP A 161 9.93 -6.91 15.64
C ASP A 161 10.87 -8.09 15.89
N GLY A 162 10.37 -9.32 15.76
CA GLY A 162 11.19 -10.53 15.83
C GLY A 162 12.17 -10.65 14.66
N VAL A 163 11.79 -10.19 13.46
CA VAL A 163 12.70 -10.10 12.30
C VAL A 163 13.78 -9.05 12.56
N LEU A 164 13.40 -7.84 12.98
CA LEU A 164 14.33 -6.73 13.20
C LEU A 164 15.26 -6.91 14.40
N ALA A 165 14.90 -7.77 15.35
CA ALA A 165 15.77 -8.17 16.46
C ALA A 165 16.92 -9.08 16.03
N GLN A 166 16.81 -9.76 14.88
CA GLN A 166 17.87 -10.64 14.38
C GLN A 166 19.08 -9.82 13.92
N GLU A 167 20.28 -10.23 14.35
CA GLU A 167 21.53 -9.49 14.10
C GLU A 167 21.73 -9.12 12.63
N HIS A 168 21.51 -10.07 11.72
CA HIS A 168 21.68 -9.87 10.28
C HIS A 168 20.60 -8.96 9.64
N GLN A 169 19.50 -8.68 10.34
CA GLN A 169 18.42 -7.80 9.90
C GLN A 169 18.44 -6.43 10.59
N GLN A 170 19.30 -6.21 11.59
CA GLN A 170 19.37 -4.94 12.32
C GLN A 170 19.64 -3.73 11.40
N ARG A 171 20.34 -3.95 10.27
CA ARG A 171 20.55 -2.92 9.24
C ARG A 171 19.25 -2.34 8.68
N TYR A 172 18.16 -3.09 8.74
CA TYR A 172 16.83 -2.65 8.31
C TYR A 172 16.03 -1.98 9.43
N ASN A 173 16.50 -2.02 10.68
CA ASN A 173 15.82 -1.41 11.82
C ASN A 173 16.09 0.10 11.90
N THR A 174 15.73 0.83 10.85
CA THR A 174 15.87 2.28 10.74
C THR A 174 14.51 2.91 10.51
N TRP A 175 14.34 4.19 10.88
CA TRP A 175 13.09 4.90 10.61
C TRP A 175 12.79 4.97 9.11
N GLN A 176 13.83 5.01 8.26
CA GLN A 176 13.70 5.05 6.81
C GLN A 176 13.00 3.78 6.30
N ASN A 177 13.56 2.62 6.62
CA ASN A 177 13.02 1.34 6.16
C ASN A 177 11.64 1.06 6.77
N ARG A 178 11.43 1.41 8.05
CA ARG A 178 10.13 1.28 8.70
C ARG A 178 9.06 2.20 8.09
N LEU A 179 9.42 3.43 7.73
CA LEU A 179 8.52 4.31 6.97
C LEU A 179 8.28 3.78 5.56
N MET A 180 9.24 3.09 4.93
CA MET A 180 9.03 2.43 3.63
C MET A 180 8.04 1.29 3.72
N LEU A 181 8.08 0.48 4.77
CA LEU A 181 7.03 -0.50 5.01
C LEU A 181 5.65 0.17 5.17
N ALA A 182 5.58 1.32 5.85
CA ALA A 182 4.32 2.05 5.98
C ALA A 182 3.85 2.65 4.64
N ILE A 183 4.77 3.09 3.79
CA ILE A 183 4.48 3.50 2.41
C ILE A 183 3.97 2.32 1.58
N ASP A 184 4.59 1.15 1.68
CA ASP A 184 4.14 -0.06 0.97
C ASP A 184 2.72 -0.44 1.42
N TYR A 185 2.45 -0.44 2.72
CA TYR A 185 1.10 -0.70 3.24
C TYR A 185 0.04 0.25 2.66
N VAL A 186 0.29 1.57 2.67
CA VAL A 186 -0.65 2.54 2.10
C VAL A 186 -0.72 2.44 0.57
N SER A 187 0.37 2.09 -0.09
CA SER A 187 0.44 1.82 -1.54
C SER A 187 -0.45 0.62 -1.92
N ILE A 188 -0.43 -0.45 -1.11
CA ILE A 188 -1.30 -1.60 -1.28
C ILE A 188 -2.77 -1.19 -1.12
N LEU A 189 -3.12 -0.42 -0.08
CA LEU A 189 -4.50 0.07 0.07
C LEU A 189 -4.93 0.91 -1.12
N HIS A 190 -4.08 1.82 -1.59
CA HIS A 190 -4.37 2.60 -2.80
C HIS A 190 -4.61 1.71 -4.02
N TYR A 191 -3.81 0.66 -4.19
CA TYR A 191 -3.98 -0.33 -5.25
C TYR A 191 -5.31 -1.08 -5.13
N LEU A 192 -5.66 -1.59 -3.94
CA LEU A 192 -6.94 -2.27 -3.70
C LEU A 192 -8.14 -1.34 -3.95
N HIS A 193 -8.04 -0.07 -3.55
CA HIS A 193 -9.10 0.91 -3.73
C HIS A 193 -9.31 1.35 -5.20
N ASN A 194 -8.36 1.03 -6.08
CA ASN A 194 -8.36 1.39 -7.51
C ASN A 194 -8.04 0.17 -8.39
N SER A 195 -8.39 -1.02 -7.92
CA SER A 195 -7.94 -2.28 -8.52
C SER A 195 -8.65 -2.58 -9.85
N PRO A 196 -8.10 -3.45 -10.70
CA PRO A 196 -8.79 -3.93 -11.90
C PRO A 196 -10.07 -4.71 -11.59
N ALA A 197 -10.24 -5.20 -10.35
CA ALA A 197 -11.47 -5.82 -9.87
C ALA A 197 -12.45 -4.79 -9.27
N GLY A 198 -12.33 -3.50 -9.58
CA GLY A 198 -13.09 -2.44 -8.91
C GLY A 198 -12.49 -2.06 -7.55
N ARG A 199 -13.17 -1.21 -6.79
CA ARG A 199 -12.69 -0.75 -5.49
C ARG A 199 -12.95 -1.83 -4.43
N ARG A 200 -11.89 -2.33 -3.81
CA ARG A 200 -11.91 -3.43 -2.83
C ARG A 200 -11.58 -2.94 -1.43
N VAL A 201 -12.22 -3.52 -0.42
CA VAL A 201 -12.01 -3.18 1.00
C VAL A 201 -11.35 -4.35 1.72
N MET A 202 -10.32 -4.08 2.53
CA MET A 202 -9.60 -5.12 3.26
C MET A 202 -10.36 -5.53 4.53
N CYS A 203 -11.36 -6.40 4.40
CA CYS A 203 -12.31 -6.64 5.50
C CYS A 203 -11.78 -7.51 6.65
N ASP A 204 -10.81 -8.39 6.40
CA ASP A 204 -10.26 -9.28 7.42
C ASP A 204 -9.20 -8.57 8.29
N SER A 205 -9.60 -7.48 8.91
CA SER A 205 -8.72 -6.48 9.55
C SER A 205 -9.34 -5.86 10.81
N ASN A 206 -10.02 -6.66 11.63
CA ASN A 206 -10.74 -6.18 12.81
C ASN A 206 -9.86 -5.87 14.04
N SER A 207 -8.58 -6.22 13.99
CA SER A 207 -7.58 -5.93 15.02
C SER A 207 -6.21 -5.74 14.39
N LEU A 208 -5.28 -5.15 15.15
CA LEU A 208 -3.90 -4.96 14.69
C LEU A 208 -3.24 -6.29 14.33
N GLU A 209 -3.32 -7.31 15.19
CA GLU A 209 -2.77 -8.64 14.90
C GLU A 209 -3.36 -9.22 13.61
N LYS A 210 -4.69 -9.10 13.45
CA LYS A 210 -5.37 -9.67 12.31
C LYS A 210 -5.00 -8.98 11.01
N ILE A 211 -4.95 -7.65 10.95
CA ILE A 211 -4.53 -6.95 9.72
C ILE A 211 -3.07 -7.27 9.37
N LEU A 212 -2.16 -7.33 10.34
CA LEU A 212 -0.75 -7.65 10.09
C LEU A 212 -0.57 -9.09 9.57
N SER A 213 -1.45 -10.01 9.96
CA SER A 213 -1.43 -11.40 9.48
C SER A 213 -1.68 -11.53 7.97
N GLN A 214 -2.30 -10.53 7.34
CA GLN A 214 -2.70 -10.56 5.93
C GLN A 214 -1.57 -10.18 4.96
N TYR A 215 -0.48 -9.61 5.50
CA TYR A 215 0.68 -9.13 4.73
C TYR A 215 1.91 -9.99 5.00
N LEU A 216 2.74 -10.13 3.98
CA LEU A 216 4.05 -10.79 4.07
C LEU A 216 5.16 -9.76 3.90
N LEU A 217 6.28 -10.02 4.59
CA LEU A 217 7.52 -9.27 4.46
C LEU A 217 8.44 -10.01 3.47
N THR A 218 8.81 -9.35 2.38
CA THR A 218 9.68 -9.92 1.35
C THR A 218 11.15 -9.89 1.78
N SER A 219 12.01 -10.65 1.10
CA SER A 219 13.45 -10.74 1.47
C SER A 219 14.22 -9.44 1.19
N ASP A 220 13.72 -8.60 0.31
CA ASP A 220 14.20 -7.25 0.01
C ASP A 220 13.52 -6.17 0.87
N PHE A 221 12.77 -6.57 1.89
CA PHE A 221 12.20 -5.72 2.93
C PHE A 221 11.07 -4.78 2.43
N HIS A 222 10.21 -5.32 1.58
CA HIS A 222 8.96 -4.71 1.12
C HIS A 222 7.74 -5.47 1.65
N LEU A 223 6.57 -4.84 1.61
CA LEU A 223 5.30 -5.51 1.92
C LEU A 223 4.56 -5.95 0.66
N VAL A 224 3.96 -7.14 0.74
CA VAL A 224 2.95 -7.62 -0.20
C VAL A 224 1.72 -8.09 0.56
N VAL A 225 0.52 -7.88 0.00
CA VAL A 225 -0.70 -8.51 0.53
C VAL A 225 -0.80 -9.95 0.04
N ASN A 226 -1.17 -10.85 0.95
CA ASN A 226 -1.24 -12.28 0.69
C ASN A 226 -2.65 -12.84 0.80
N ASP A 227 -3.35 -12.52 1.88
CA ASP A 227 -4.65 -13.14 2.15
C ASP A 227 -5.79 -12.22 1.70
N LEU A 228 -6.48 -12.64 0.64
CA LEU A 228 -7.43 -11.84 -0.13
C LEU A 228 -8.86 -12.42 -0.08
N ASP A 229 -9.13 -13.28 0.90
CA ASP A 229 -10.39 -14.04 1.01
C ASP A 229 -11.61 -13.13 1.27
N ALA A 230 -11.40 -11.97 1.91
CA ALA A 230 -12.46 -11.01 2.24
C ALA A 230 -12.20 -9.64 1.60
N LEU A 231 -12.37 -9.55 0.28
CA LEU A 231 -12.26 -8.31 -0.50
C LEU A 231 -13.58 -7.95 -1.23
N PRO A 232 -14.64 -7.54 -0.49
CA PRO A 232 -15.87 -7.12 -1.13
C PRO A 232 -15.66 -5.84 -1.95
N GLU A 233 -16.49 -5.68 -2.99
CA GLU A 233 -16.45 -4.53 -3.89
C GLU A 233 -17.35 -3.41 -3.37
N VAL A 234 -16.85 -2.17 -3.45
CA VAL A 234 -17.62 -0.95 -3.16
C VAL A 234 -17.73 -0.14 -4.44
N ASP A 235 -18.93 0.30 -4.78
CA ASP A 235 -19.18 1.25 -5.86
C ASP A 235 -20.27 2.24 -5.46
N PRO A 236 -19.90 3.40 -4.87
CA PRO A 236 -20.87 4.39 -4.42
C PRO A 236 -21.68 4.99 -5.58
N SER A 237 -21.13 4.97 -6.81
CA SER A 237 -21.85 5.47 -7.99
C SER A 237 -23.02 4.57 -8.38
N ARG A 238 -22.95 3.29 -8.01
CA ARG A 238 -24.01 2.28 -8.19
C ARG A 238 -24.80 2.01 -6.90
N GLY A 239 -24.50 2.73 -5.82
CA GLY A 239 -25.08 2.48 -4.49
C GLY A 239 -24.65 1.15 -3.87
N LEU A 240 -23.52 0.59 -4.29
CA LEU A 240 -22.96 -0.65 -3.76
C LEU A 240 -22.02 -0.33 -2.59
N PHE A 241 -22.39 -0.77 -1.39
CA PHE A 241 -21.62 -0.66 -0.16
C PHE A 241 -21.39 -2.05 0.43
N VAL A 242 -20.62 -2.14 1.52
CA VAL A 242 -20.19 -3.44 2.08
C VAL A 242 -20.34 -3.53 3.59
N LYS A 243 -20.32 -4.76 4.08
CA LYS A 243 -20.10 -5.11 5.50
C LYS A 243 -18.99 -6.15 5.58
N CYS A 244 -18.11 -6.02 6.56
CA CYS A 244 -17.04 -6.97 6.84
C CYS A 244 -17.52 -8.10 7.75
N GLY A 245 -18.28 -9.04 7.16
CA GLY A 245 -18.84 -10.22 7.82
C GLY A 245 -20.21 -9.98 8.48
N HIS A 246 -20.75 -11.05 9.07
CA HIS A 246 -22.14 -11.11 9.60
C HIS A 246 -22.23 -11.02 11.13
N ARG A 247 -21.13 -10.68 11.80
CA ARG A 247 -21.03 -10.61 13.27
C ARG A 247 -20.78 -9.18 13.70
N GLU A 248 -21.25 -8.84 14.90
CA GLU A 248 -21.00 -7.53 15.48
C GLU A 248 -19.49 -7.31 15.67
N LEU A 249 -18.99 -6.18 15.15
CA LEU A 249 -17.64 -5.70 15.39
C LEU A 249 -17.63 -4.75 16.58
N THR A 250 -16.54 -4.78 17.36
CA THR A 250 -16.39 -3.99 18.59
C THR A 250 -14.97 -3.49 18.77
N GLY A 251 -14.80 -2.46 19.59
CA GLY A 251 -13.50 -1.85 19.91
C GLY A 251 -13.16 -0.68 18.99
N ASP A 252 -12.03 -0.04 19.26
CA ASP A 252 -11.68 1.24 18.63
C ASP A 252 -10.80 1.08 17.38
N PHE A 253 -10.34 -0.15 17.11
CA PHE A 253 -9.51 -0.46 15.94
C PHE A 253 -10.33 -0.45 14.64
N VAL A 254 -11.55 -0.99 14.68
CA VAL A 254 -12.50 -0.89 13.57
C VAL A 254 -13.02 0.55 13.47
N ALA A 255 -13.43 0.97 12.27
CA ALA A 255 -13.94 2.33 12.10
C ALA A 255 -15.31 2.51 12.81
N PRO A 256 -15.66 3.72 13.28
CA PRO A 256 -16.90 3.94 14.04
C PRO A 256 -18.17 3.49 13.32
N GLU A 257 -18.23 3.65 11.99
CA GLU A 257 -19.34 3.20 11.14
C GLU A 257 -19.45 1.68 11.01
N GLN A 258 -18.42 0.92 11.43
CA GLN A 258 -18.46 -0.54 11.51
C GLN A 258 -19.06 -1.04 12.83
N LEU A 259 -19.33 -0.15 13.79
CA LEU A 259 -19.93 -0.49 15.08
C LEU A 259 -21.46 -0.46 15.01
N TRP A 260 -22.11 -1.32 15.79
CA TRP A 260 -23.56 -1.39 15.85
C TRP A 260 -24.18 -0.06 16.34
N PRO A 261 -24.89 0.70 15.50
CA PRO A 261 -25.32 2.06 15.83
C PRO A 261 -26.48 2.11 16.82
N LEU A 262 -27.19 0.99 17.02
CA LEU A 262 -28.38 0.93 17.89
C LEU A 262 -28.07 0.36 19.28
N ARG A 263 -26.79 0.13 19.61
CA ARG A 263 -26.36 -0.37 20.92
C ARG A 263 -26.86 0.52 22.06
N ASN A 264 -26.71 1.84 21.92
CA ASN A 264 -27.16 2.82 22.92
C ASN A 264 -28.70 2.91 23.06
N LYS A 265 -29.44 2.31 22.13
CA LYS A 265 -30.91 2.21 22.17
C LYS A 265 -31.38 0.87 22.75
N GLY A 266 -30.47 0.04 23.28
CA GLY A 266 -30.77 -1.25 23.89
C GLY A 266 -31.20 -2.32 22.88
N LYS A 267 -31.00 -2.12 21.57
CA LYS A 267 -31.35 -3.12 20.56
C LYS A 267 -30.23 -4.16 20.42
N PRO A 268 -30.55 -5.46 20.42
CA PRO A 268 -29.57 -6.50 20.10
C PRO A 268 -29.06 -6.32 18.67
N PHE A 269 -27.85 -6.82 18.41
CA PHE A 269 -27.25 -6.80 17.08
C PHE A 269 -28.14 -7.55 16.08
N SER A 270 -28.24 -7.01 14.86
CA SER A 270 -28.94 -7.61 13.74
C SER A 270 -28.20 -7.25 12.47
N ASP A 271 -27.68 -8.24 11.75
CA ASP A 271 -26.90 -8.01 10.53
C ASP A 271 -27.72 -7.30 9.43
N ASP A 272 -29.00 -7.62 9.31
CA ASP A 272 -29.92 -6.98 8.35
C ASP A 272 -30.15 -5.49 8.62
N LEU A 273 -29.92 -5.05 9.85
CA LEU A 273 -30.08 -3.65 10.27
C LEU A 273 -28.73 -2.93 10.38
N MET A 274 -27.62 -3.64 10.16
CA MET A 274 -26.29 -3.06 10.21
C MET A 274 -26.08 -2.19 8.97
N THR A 275 -25.68 -0.95 9.18
CA THR A 275 -25.40 -0.02 8.08
C THR A 275 -24.18 -0.48 7.31
N GLU A 276 -24.26 -0.46 5.99
CA GLU A 276 -23.14 -0.72 5.10
C GLU A 276 -22.20 0.51 5.03
N TYR A 277 -20.95 0.25 4.67
CA TYR A 277 -19.87 1.25 4.63
C TYR A 277 -18.98 1.06 3.40
N ASP A 278 -17.92 1.85 3.29
CA ASP A 278 -17.03 1.93 2.13
C ASP A 278 -15.55 1.71 2.49
N GLU A 279 -14.65 2.04 1.56
CA GLU A 279 -13.21 1.86 1.71
C GLU A 279 -12.58 2.77 2.78
N ARG A 280 -13.33 3.75 3.30
CA ARG A 280 -12.83 4.66 4.34
C ARG A 280 -12.60 3.96 5.67
N THR A 281 -13.14 2.74 5.83
CA THR A 281 -12.82 1.85 6.94
C THR A 281 -11.36 1.39 6.95
N ASP A 282 -10.72 1.24 5.78
CA ASP A 282 -9.30 0.93 5.69
C ASP A 282 -8.44 2.14 6.09
N ILE A 283 -8.88 3.35 5.67
CA ILE A 283 -8.19 4.61 5.97
C ILE A 283 -8.13 4.85 7.47
N TRP A 284 -9.21 4.55 8.19
CA TRP A 284 -9.28 4.65 9.65
C TRP A 284 -8.13 3.92 10.36
N LYS A 285 -7.71 2.76 9.83
CA LYS A 285 -6.74 1.85 10.45
C LYS A 285 -5.29 2.20 10.12
N ILE A 286 -5.05 3.11 9.15
CA ILE A 286 -3.71 3.46 8.70
C ILE A 286 -2.79 3.94 9.84
N PRO A 287 -3.23 4.85 10.73
CA PRO A 287 -2.37 5.35 11.79
C PRO A 287 -1.88 4.25 12.74
N ASP A 288 -2.75 3.31 13.12
CA ASP A 288 -2.41 2.21 14.03
C ASP A 288 -1.40 1.25 13.42
N VAL A 289 -1.58 0.88 12.14
CA VAL A 289 -0.61 0.04 11.41
C VAL A 289 0.71 0.78 11.24
N THR A 290 0.67 2.07 10.93
CA THR A 290 1.89 2.89 10.80
C THR A 290 2.63 3.00 12.13
N GLN A 291 1.91 3.14 13.24
CA GLN A 291 2.50 3.16 14.58
C GLN A 291 3.20 1.84 14.92
N PHE A 292 2.59 0.70 14.57
CA PHE A 292 3.25 -0.61 14.70
C PHE A 292 4.53 -0.68 13.86
N LEU A 293 4.44 -0.32 12.57
CA LEU A 293 5.58 -0.39 11.64
C LEU A 293 6.75 0.48 12.08
N MET A 294 6.46 1.71 12.52
CA MET A 294 7.47 2.64 13.01
C MET A 294 8.11 2.20 14.32
N GLY A 295 7.34 1.53 15.19
CA GLY A 295 7.82 1.03 16.47
C GLY A 295 8.55 2.11 17.28
N ARG A 296 9.60 1.72 18.00
CA ARG A 296 10.51 2.65 18.68
C ARG A 296 11.88 2.60 18.03
N VAL A 297 12.20 3.63 17.24
CA VAL A 297 13.46 3.74 16.51
C VAL A 297 13.95 5.20 16.57
N PRO A 298 15.27 5.46 16.67
CA PRO A 298 15.80 6.81 16.59
C PRO A 298 15.31 7.54 15.33
N GLY A 299 14.80 8.75 15.49
CA GLY A 299 14.18 9.54 14.41
C GLY A 299 12.70 9.24 14.14
N GLY A 300 12.14 8.17 14.70
CA GLY A 300 10.73 7.80 14.53
C GLY A 300 9.74 8.84 15.10
N ASP A 301 10.07 9.46 16.24
CA ASP A 301 9.22 10.49 16.84
C ASP A 301 9.04 11.70 15.91
N LEU A 302 10.09 12.07 15.18
CA LEU A 302 10.03 13.16 14.19
C LEU A 302 9.16 12.78 12.99
N VAL A 303 9.22 11.52 12.54
CA VAL A 303 8.30 11.00 11.51
C VAL A 303 6.85 11.12 12.00
N HIS A 304 6.55 10.67 13.22
CA HIS A 304 5.22 10.78 13.80
C HIS A 304 4.74 12.23 13.91
N PHE A 305 5.62 13.15 14.28
CA PHE A 305 5.33 14.58 14.29
C PHE A 305 4.90 15.08 12.90
N HIS A 306 5.64 14.74 11.84
CA HIS A 306 5.29 15.14 10.47
C HIS A 306 4.01 14.48 9.95
N LEU A 307 3.71 13.25 10.39
CA LEU A 307 2.50 12.52 10.00
C LEU A 307 1.26 12.83 10.84
N PHE A 308 1.40 13.60 11.94
CA PHE A 308 0.31 13.85 12.89
C PHE A 308 -0.97 14.37 12.23
N GLN A 309 -0.86 15.35 11.34
CA GLN A 309 -2.03 15.98 10.73
C GLN A 309 -2.78 15.01 9.81
N ILE A 310 -2.06 14.25 8.96
CA ILE A 310 -2.69 13.27 8.07
C ILE A 310 -3.29 12.09 8.86
N HIS A 311 -2.65 11.67 9.96
CA HIS A 311 -3.19 10.63 10.85
C HIS A 311 -4.46 11.10 11.56
N LYS A 312 -4.52 12.37 11.98
CA LYS A 312 -5.72 12.99 12.55
C LYS A 312 -6.88 13.05 11.54
N GLU A 313 -6.58 13.28 10.26
CA GLU A 313 -7.58 13.24 9.18
C GLU A 313 -8.08 11.82 8.91
N CYS A 314 -7.21 10.81 8.97
CA CYS A 314 -7.62 9.40 8.89
C CYS A 314 -8.59 9.00 10.01
N LYS A 315 -8.46 9.60 11.20
CA LYS A 315 -9.30 9.35 12.38
C LYS A 315 -10.54 10.25 12.50
N LYS A 316 -11.00 10.87 11.40
CA LYS A 316 -12.29 11.58 11.40
C LYS A 316 -13.44 10.59 11.57
N GLU A 317 -14.38 10.88 12.48
CA GLU A 317 -15.54 10.01 12.71
C GLU A 317 -16.40 9.85 11.46
N ASP A 318 -16.78 10.96 10.81
CA ASP A 318 -17.48 10.90 9.53
C ASP A 318 -16.49 10.51 8.40
N PRO A 319 -16.71 9.35 7.74
CA PRO A 319 -15.81 8.81 6.73
C PRO A 319 -15.61 9.74 5.53
N LYS A 320 -16.58 10.62 5.23
CA LYS A 320 -16.50 11.56 4.10
C LYS A 320 -15.37 12.57 4.23
N PHE A 321 -14.92 12.84 5.45
CA PHE A 321 -13.82 13.77 5.72
C PHE A 321 -12.46 13.07 5.86
N ARG A 322 -12.40 11.74 5.74
CA ARG A 322 -11.13 11.02 5.70
C ARG A 322 -10.45 11.24 4.34
N PRO A 323 -9.11 11.27 4.29
CA PRO A 323 -8.36 11.36 3.03
C PRO A 323 -8.50 10.06 2.22
N SER A 324 -8.19 10.10 0.92
CA SER A 324 -8.03 8.86 0.16
C SER A 324 -6.69 8.19 0.50
N ALA A 325 -6.54 6.90 0.22
CA ALA A 325 -5.24 6.22 0.37
C ALA A 325 -4.14 6.92 -0.46
N LEU A 326 -4.48 7.50 -1.61
CA LEU A 326 -3.54 8.27 -2.43
C LEU A 326 -3.07 9.55 -1.74
N ASP A 327 -3.95 10.26 -1.05
CA ASP A 327 -3.60 11.50 -0.33
C ASP A 327 -2.64 11.18 0.83
N VAL A 328 -2.93 10.11 1.58
CA VAL A 328 -2.04 9.62 2.64
C VAL A 328 -0.68 9.23 2.06
N LEU A 329 -0.66 8.46 0.96
CA LEU A 329 0.56 8.00 0.30
C LEU A 329 1.44 9.18 -0.15
N LYS A 330 0.84 10.23 -0.71
CA LYS A 330 1.55 11.45 -1.11
C LYS A 330 2.23 12.10 0.08
N VAL A 331 1.52 12.27 1.21
CA VAL A 331 2.10 12.85 2.42
C VAL A 331 3.28 12.01 2.92
N TYR A 332 3.14 10.68 2.98
CA TYR A 332 4.21 9.81 3.48
C TYR A 332 5.47 9.91 2.61
N LYS A 333 5.31 9.91 1.27
CA LYS A 333 6.42 10.08 0.32
C LYS A 333 7.10 11.45 0.48
N VAL A 334 6.33 12.52 0.69
CA VAL A 334 6.87 13.86 0.94
C VAL A 334 7.68 13.89 2.23
N VAL A 335 7.15 13.34 3.33
CA VAL A 335 7.84 13.27 4.62
C VAL A 335 9.13 12.48 4.51
N TYR A 336 9.09 11.29 3.90
CA TYR A 336 10.29 10.48 3.67
C TYR A 336 11.36 11.25 2.89
N ASN A 337 11.00 11.80 1.74
CA ASN A 337 11.95 12.52 0.88
C ASN A 337 12.51 13.78 1.54
N SER A 338 11.71 14.50 2.34
CA SER A 338 12.18 15.66 3.10
C SER A 338 13.23 15.25 4.13
N MET A 339 12.88 14.28 4.99
CA MET A 339 13.74 13.87 6.11
C MET A 339 15.02 13.15 5.66
N VAL A 340 14.99 12.45 4.52
CA VAL A 340 16.19 11.86 3.92
C VAL A 340 17.14 12.95 3.41
N ARG A 341 16.63 14.00 2.75
CA ARG A 341 17.46 15.12 2.27
C ARG A 341 18.09 15.91 3.41
N ASP A 342 17.36 16.15 4.48
CA ASP A 342 17.87 16.88 5.66
C ASP A 342 19.03 16.13 6.33
N ASN A 343 18.96 14.79 6.39
CA ASN A 343 20.05 13.95 6.89
C ASN A 343 21.28 13.90 5.95
N ALA A 344 21.08 14.01 4.64
CA ALA A 344 22.19 14.06 3.68
C ALA A 344 22.95 15.39 3.79
N GLY A 345 22.23 16.52 3.89
CA GLY A 345 22.84 17.84 4.10
C GLY A 345 23.63 17.94 5.40
N PHE A 346 23.17 17.28 6.47
CA PHE A 346 23.90 17.26 7.75
C PHE A 346 25.21 16.47 7.70
N ARG A 347 25.30 15.45 6.83
CA ARG A 347 26.53 14.67 6.61
C ARG A 347 27.55 15.36 5.70
N GLU A 348 27.12 16.29 4.85
CA GLU A 348 28.03 17.09 4.01
C GLU A 348 28.61 18.32 4.73
N MET A 349 28.02 18.70 5.88
CA MET A 349 28.48 19.83 6.72
C MET A 349 29.38 19.41 7.89
N LEU A 350 29.61 18.11 8.09
CA LEU A 350 30.53 17.52 9.09
C LEU A 350 31.74 16.92 8.36
#